data_AF-A0A4Y8SLV9-F1
#
_entry.id   AF-A0A4Y8SLV9-F1
#
_cell.length_a   1.000
_cell.length_b   1.000
_cell.length_c   1.000
_cell.angle_alpha   90.00
_cell.angle_beta   90.00
_cell.angle_gamma   90.00
#
_symmetry.space_group_name_H-M   'P 1'
#
loop_
_entity.id
_entity.type
_entity.pdbx_description
1 polymer ?
#
loop_
_entity_poly.entity_id
_entity_poly.type
_entity_poly.pdbx_seq_one_letter_code
_entity_poly.pdbx_strand_id
1 'polypeptide(L)' 'MEIVIDLDKIKDATKKEWLINSLKLMHIGFDTQEKRQTIEEYNEDLELGDAEIKRGEFLTVDQLRAKADKW' A
#
# COMPACT_ATOMS: atom_id res chain seq x y z
N MET A 1 -4.85 8.27 2.27
CA MET A 1 -3.58 7.56 2.01
C MET A 1 -3.12 7.04 3.35
N GLU A 2 -3.14 5.73 3.54
CA GLU A 2 -2.81 5.08 4.81
C GLU A 2 -1.36 4.60 4.75
N ILE A 3 -0.54 5.00 5.74
CA ILE A 3 0.89 4.68 5.74
C ILE A 3 1.09 3.37 6.50
N VAL A 4 1.70 2.39 5.84
CA VAL A 4 2.11 1.14 6.50
C VAL A 4 3.51 1.33 7.10
N ILE A 5 3.65 1.15 8.41
CA ILE A 5 4.90 1.37 9.14
C ILE A 5 5.27 0.13 9.95
N ASP A 6 6.40 -0.49 9.63
CA ASP A 6 7.02 -1.53 10.44
C ASP A 6 7.71 -0.90 11.67
N LEU A 7 6.96 -0.79 12.76
CA LEU A 7 7.46 -0.24 14.02
C LEU A 7 8.44 -1.16 14.75
N ASP A 8 8.60 -2.41 14.32
CA ASP A 8 9.50 -3.38 14.97
C ASP A 8 10.94 -3.23 14.47
N LYS A 9 11.14 -2.57 13.33
CA LYS A 9 12.45 -2.08 12.88
C LYS A 9 12.99 -0.92 13.73
N ILE A 10 12.14 -0.24 14.51
CA ILE A 10 12.54 0.86 15.40
C ILE A 10 12.86 0.29 16.79
N LYS A 11 14.14 0.01 17.03
CA LYS A 11 14.63 -0.59 18.31
C LYS A 11 14.57 0.36 19.51
N ASP A 12 14.53 1.66 19.26
CA ASP A 12 14.52 2.71 20.28
C ASP A 12 13.08 3.07 20.65
N ALA A 13 12.69 2.80 21.91
CA ALA A 13 11.34 3.02 22.41
C ALA A 13 10.92 4.50 22.35
N THR A 14 11.83 5.42 22.64
CA THR A 14 11.55 6.87 22.62
C THR A 14 11.31 7.35 21.20
N LYS A 15 12.07 6.85 20.21
CA LYS A 15 11.84 7.18 18.80
C LYS A 15 10.54 6.59 18.25
N LYS A 16 10.20 5.37 18.67
CA LYS A 16 8.93 4.71 18.31
C LYS A 16 7.74 5.53 18.83
N GLU A 17 7.79 5.97 20.08
CA GLU A 17 6.75 6.79 20.70
C GLU A 17 6.64 8.19 20.05
N TRP A 18 7.77 8.83 19.76
CA TRP A 18 7.81 10.13 19.08
C TRP A 18 7.15 10.07 17.69
N LEU A 19 7.40 9.01 16.91
CA LEU A 19 6.81 8.83 15.60
C LEU A 19 5.29 8.64 15.68
N ILE A 20 4.82 7.78 16.57
CA ILE A 20 3.37 7.53 16.78
C ILE A 20 2.65 8.82 17.17
N ASN A 21 3.20 9.59 18.11
CA ASN A 21 2.57 10.82 18.59
C ASN A 21 2.54 11.90 17.49
N SER A 22 3.59 11.98 16.68
CA SER A 22 3.64 12.92 15.55
C SER A 22 2.60 12.57 14.49
N LEU A 23 2.44 11.30 14.13
CA LEU A 23 1.44 10.85 13.16
C LEU A 23 0.00 11.12 13.64
N LYS A 24 -0.27 10.88 14.92
CA LYS A 24 -1.55 11.23 15.56
C LYS A 24 -1.83 12.74 15.51
N LEU A 25 -0.83 13.57 15.83
CA LEU A 25 -0.96 15.03 15.80
C LEU A 25 -1.29 15.54 14.39
N MET A 26 -0.69 14.93 13.37
CA MET A 26 -0.91 15.29 11.97
C MET A 26 -2.19 14.67 11.37
N HIS A 27 -2.98 13.92 12.15
CA HIS A 27 -4.15 13.18 11.69
C HIS A 27 -3.87 12.25 10.50
N ILE A 28 -2.66 11.67 10.47
CA ILE A 28 -2.26 10.71 9.44
C ILE A 28 -2.65 9.32 9.92
N GLY A 29 -3.53 8.66 9.17
CA GLY A 29 -3.84 7.24 9.38
C GLY A 29 -2.61 6.38 9.08
N PHE A 30 -2.23 5.52 10.01
CA PHE A 30 -1.14 4.57 9.82
C PHE A 30 -1.55 3.19 10.32
N ASP A 31 -1.09 2.16 9.61
CA ASP A 31 -1.18 0.78 10.04
C ASP A 31 0.19 0.29 10.48
N THR A 32 0.20 -0.47 11.56
CA THR A 32 1.40 -1.09 12.15
C THR A 32 1.51 -2.56 11.77
N GLN A 33 0.43 -3.12 11.24
CA GLN A 33 0.39 -4.45 10.68
C GLN A 33 0.63 -4.27 9.18
N GLU A 34 1.84 -4.60 8.73
CA GLU A 34 2.01 -5.00 7.33
C GLU A 34 1.10 -6.22 7.16
N LYS A 35 -0.12 -6.01 6.65
CA LYS A 35 -1.07 -7.11 6.42
C LYS A 35 -0.46 -7.97 5.33
N ARG A 36 0.34 -8.96 5.74
CA ARG A 36 0.97 -9.90 4.83
C ARG A 36 -0.16 -10.58 4.06
N GLN A 37 -0.10 -10.43 2.75
CA GLN A 37 -0.97 -11.18 1.87
C GLN A 37 -0.77 -12.67 2.15
N THR A 38 -1.86 -13.40 2.36
CA THR A 38 -1.77 -14.87 2.46
C THR A 38 -1.45 -15.46 1.08
N ILE A 39 -1.02 -16.72 1.06
CA ILE A 39 -0.75 -17.40 -0.22
C ILE A 39 -2.03 -17.48 -1.07
N GLU A 40 -3.18 -17.65 -0.41
CA GLU A 40 -4.50 -17.68 -1.03
C GLU A 40 -4.86 -16.33 -1.63
N GLU A 41 -4.71 -15.23 -0.87
CA GLU A 41 -4.95 -13.87 -1.37
C GLU A 41 -4.01 -13.53 -2.54
N TYR A 42 -2.76 -14.00 -2.51
CA TYR A 42 -1.80 -13.80 -3.61
C TYR A 42 -2.21 -14.55 -4.88
N ASN A 43 -2.65 -15.80 -4.74
CA ASN A 43 -3.10 -16.59 -5.88
C ASN A 43 -4.40 -16.03 -6.48
N GLU A 44 -5.32 -15.55 -5.65
CA GLU A 44 -6.54 -14.89 -6.11
C GLU A 44 -6.24 -13.62 -6.91
N ASP A 45 -5.31 -12.78 -6.44
CA ASP A 45 -4.86 -11.60 -7.17
C ASP A 45 -4.24 -11.94 -8.53
N LEU A 46 -3.46 -13.02 -8.60
CA LEU A 46 -2.90 -13.51 -9.88
C LEU A 46 -3.99 -13.96 -10.85
N GLU A 47 -4.97 -14.73 -10.38
CA GLU A 47 -6.09 -15.19 -11.21
C GLU A 47 -6.94 -14.01 -11.72
N LEU A 48 -7.17 -13.01 -10.85
CA LEU A 48 -7.91 -11.80 -11.19
C LEU A 48 -7.14 -10.97 -12.23
N GLY A 49 -5.84 -10.75 -12.04
CA GLY A 49 -4.99 -10.06 -13.00
C GLY A 49 -4.94 -10.75 -14.37
N ASP A 50 -4.84 -12.08 -14.38
CA ASP A 50 -4.90 -12.87 -15.62
C ASP A 50 -6.26 -12.73 -16.33
N ALA A 51 -7.35 -12.67 -15.56
CA ALA A 51 -8.68 -12.44 -16.11
C ALA A 51 -8.83 -11.03 -16.70
N GLU A 52 -8.32 -10.00 -16.02
CA GLU A 52 -8.31 -8.61 -16.52
C GLU A 52 -7.53 -8.49 -17.84
N ILE A 53 -6.36 -9.11 -17.94
CA ILE A 53 -5.56 -9.15 -19.18
C ILE A 53 -6.36 -9.80 -20.31
N LYS A 54 -7.00 -10.95 -20.05
CA LYS A 54 -7.83 -11.66 -21.05
C LYS A 54 -9.04 -10.84 -21.49
N ARG A 55 -9.65 -10.07 -20.58
CA ARG A 55 -10.78 -9.17 -20.88
C ARG A 55 -10.34 -7.87 -21.56
N GLY A 56 -9.04 -7.57 -21.61
CA GLY A 56 -8.51 -6.32 -22.15
C GLY A 56 -8.71 -5.13 -21.19
N GLU A 57 -8.95 -5.39 -19.91
CA GLU A 57 -9.24 -4.41 -18.85
C GLU A 57 -7.96 -3.89 -18.19
N PHE A 58 -6.92 -3.64 -18.97
CA PHE A 58 -5.64 -3.12 -18.48
C PHE A 58 -5.33 -1.74 -19.08
N LEU A 59 -4.52 -0.96 -18.36
CA LEU A 59 -3.98 0.29 -18.87
C LEU A 59 -2.56 0.07 -19.38
N THR A 60 -2.28 0.51 -20.60
CA THR A 60 -0.90 0.60 -21.07
C THR A 60 -0.17 1.73 -20.33
N VAL A 61 1.17 1.67 -20.34
CA VAL A 61 2.02 2.72 -19.75
C VAL A 61 1.69 4.10 -20.32
N ASP A 62 1.41 4.17 -21.62
CA ASP A 62 1.04 5.43 -22.29
C ASP A 62 -0.33 5.94 -21.84
N GLN A 63 -1.30 5.04 -21.66
CA GLN A 63 -2.63 5.40 -21.13
C GLN A 63 -2.55 5.85 -19.67
N LEU A 64 -1.68 5.23 -18.88
CA LEU A 64 -1.45 5.61 -17.49
C LEU A 64 -0.82 7.01 -17.42
N ARG A 65 0.22 7.27 -18.21
CA ARG A 65 0.87 8.60 -18.29
C ARG A 65 -0.13 9.68 -18.70
N ALA A 66 -0.93 9.43 -19.73
CA ALA A 66 -1.95 10.36 -20.19
C ALA A 66 -3.08 10.63 -19.17
N LYS A 67 -3.33 9.70 -18.23
CA LYS A 67 -4.24 9.92 -17.09
C LYS A 67 -3.56 10.70 -15.97
N ALA A 68 -2.30 10.39 -15.66
CA ALA A 68 -1.53 11.07 -14.63
C ALA A 68 -1.33 12.55 -14.96
N ASP A 69 -1.06 12.89 -16.23
CA ASP A 69 -0.90 14.27 -16.69
C ASP A 69 -2.21 15.10 -16.60
N LYS A 70 -3.36 14.47 -16.34
CA LYS A 70 -4.67 15.12 -16.18
C LYS A 70 -5.06 15.37 -14.72
N TRP A 71 -4.30 14.87 -13.75
CA TRP A 71 -4.50 15.08 -12.31
C TRP A 71 -3.59 16.20 -11.81
#